data_AF-A0A846PKH6-F1
#
_entry.id   AF-A0A846PKH6-F1
#
_cell.length_a   1.000
_cell.length_b   1.000
_cell.length_c   1.000
_cell.angle_alpha   90.00
_cell.angle_beta   90.00
_cell.angle_gamma   90.00
#
_symmetry.space_group_name_H-M   'P 1'
#
loop_
_entity.id
_entity.type
_entity.pdbx_description
1 polymer ?
#
loop_
_entity_poly.entity_id
_entity_poly.type
_entity_poly.pdbx_seq_one_letter_code
_entity_poly.pdbx_strand_id
1 'polypeptide(L)' 'MSSTSQPKARFYTRLSERDFLGITVWPGKTEPEAEVIVVQLRRRDGDKWETVGRLAVYRTP' A
#
# COMPACT_ATOMS: atom_id res chain seq x y z
N MET A 1 -5.86 21.20 9.87
CA MET A 1 -4.66 20.33 9.87
C MET A 1 -5.14 18.91 9.59
N SER A 2 -4.91 18.39 8.39
CA SER A 2 -5.27 17.01 8.03
C SER A 2 -4.32 16.08 8.78
N SER A 3 -4.77 15.43 9.85
CA SER A 3 -4.05 14.29 10.40
C SER A 3 -4.01 13.22 9.30
N THR A 4 -2.88 13.12 8.60
CA THR A 4 -2.63 12.00 7.69
C THR A 4 -2.65 10.76 8.55
N SER A 5 -3.76 10.03 8.46
CA SER A 5 -3.97 8.82 9.24
C SER A 5 -2.79 7.88 9.02
N GLN A 6 -2.11 7.48 10.09
CA GLN A 6 -0.97 6.57 9.98
C GLN A 6 -1.48 5.18 9.55
N PRO A 7 -0.72 4.43 8.74
CA PRO A 7 -1.10 3.06 8.42
C PRO A 7 -1.10 2.20 9.69
N LYS A 8 -2.09 1.31 9.82
CA LYS A 8 -2.18 0.33 10.91
C LYS A 8 -1.06 -0.71 10.82
N ALA A 9 -0.67 -1.07 9.59
CA ALA A 9 0.42 -1.99 9.32
C ALA A 9 1.05 -1.67 7.96
N ARG A 10 2.33 -2.00 7.82
CA ARG A 10 3.09 -1.76 6.61
C ARG A 10 4.16 -2.83 6.46
N PHE A 11 4.15 -3.51 5.31
CA PHE A 11 5.10 -4.55 4.95
C PHE A 11 5.69 -4.24 3.57
N TYR A 12 6.97 -4.53 3.44
CA TYR A 12 7.73 -4.29 2.23
C TYR A 12 8.71 -5.44 2.01
N THR A 13 8.79 -5.93 0.79
CA THR A 13 9.78 -6.92 0.42
C THR A 13 10.24 -6.76 -1.02
N ARG A 14 11.51 -7.06 -1.26
CA ARG A 14 12.06 -7.15 -2.62
C ARG A 14 11.60 -8.47 -3.23
N LEU A 15 11.00 -8.42 -4.42
CA LEU A 15 10.59 -9.62 -5.15
C LEU A 15 11.66 -10.07 -6.15
N SER A 16 12.35 -9.11 -6.77
CA SER A 16 13.42 -9.35 -7.74
C SER A 16 14.41 -8.20 -7.74
N GLU A 17 15.38 -8.22 -8.64
CA GLU A 17 16.31 -7.09 -8.74
C GLU A 17 15.63 -5.77 -9.04
N ARG A 18 14.54 -5.83 -9.83
CA ARG A 18 13.80 -4.67 -10.33
C ARG A 18 12.45 -4.48 -9.64
N ASP A 19 11.92 -5.50 -8.96
CA ASP A 19 10.57 -5.44 -8.43
C ASP A 19 10.53 -5.43 -6.89
N PHE A 20 9.60 -4.65 -6.36
CA PHE A 20 9.38 -4.46 -4.94
C PHE A 20 7.89 -4.50 -4.61
N LEU A 21 7.51 -5.32 -3.63
CA LEU A 21 6.14 -5.45 -3.16
C LEU A 21 5.95 -4.62 -1.91
N GLY A 22 4.89 -3.81 -1.90
CA GLY A 22 4.41 -3.12 -0.71
C GLY A 22 2.99 -3.53 -0.36
N ILE A 23 2.75 -3.79 0.91
CA ILE A 23 1.41 -4.01 1.47
C ILE A 23 1.24 -2.99 2.60
N THR A 24 0.22 -2.16 2.52
CA THR A 24 -0.10 -1.17 3.56
C THR A 24 -1.56 -1.28 3.95
N VAL A 25 -1.82 -1.38 5.25
CA VAL A 25 -3.17 -1.40 5.82
C VAL A 25 -3.48 0.00 6.34
N TRP A 26 -4.49 0.63 5.77
CA TRP A 26 -4.98 1.94 6.20
C TRP A 26 -6.29 1.78 6.96
N PRO A 27 -6.52 2.59 8.01
CA PRO A 27 -7.87 2.72 8.56
C PRO A 27 -8.82 3.30 7.51
N GLY A 28 -10.08 2.91 7.60
CA GLY A 28 -11.16 3.49 6.81
C GLY A 28 -11.23 5.00 7.01
N LYS A 29 -11.56 5.72 5.96
CA LYS A 29 -11.66 7.19 6.00
C LYS A 29 -12.90 7.65 6.78
N THR A 30 -14.00 6.91 6.64
CA THR A 30 -15.31 7.25 7.20
C THR A 30 -15.70 6.32 8.34
N GLU A 31 -15.39 5.03 8.21
CA GLU A 31 -15.70 4.00 9.20
C GLU A 31 -14.42 3.57 9.91
N PRO A 32 -14.28 3.81 11.24
CA PRO A 32 -13.05 3.49 11.98
C PRO A 32 -12.67 2.01 12.00
N GLU A 33 -13.68 1.14 11.92
CA GLU A 33 -13.52 -0.32 11.90
C GLU A 33 -13.21 -0.86 10.51
N ALA A 34 -13.55 -0.12 9.46
CA ALA A 34 -13.19 -0.49 8.10
C ALA A 34 -11.68 -0.35 7.88
N GLU A 35 -11.18 -1.10 6.91
CA GLU A 35 -9.78 -1.02 6.51
C GLU A 35 -9.61 -1.11 5.00
N VAL A 36 -8.56 -0.47 4.52
CA VAL A 36 -8.13 -0.54 3.13
C VAL A 36 -6.76 -1.18 3.07
N ILE A 37 -6.70 -2.39 2.53
CA ILE A 37 -5.45 -3.10 2.26
C ILE A 37 -4.98 -2.71 0.86
N VAL A 38 -3.90 -1.93 0.79
CA VAL A 38 -3.28 -1.52 -0.46
C VAL A 38 -2.09 -2.41 -0.75
N VAL A 39 -2.16 -3.15 -1.85
CA VAL A 39 -1.05 -3.94 -2.40
C VAL A 39 -0.49 -3.20 -3.61
N GLN A 40 0.80 -2.93 -3.63
CA GLN A 40 1.49 -2.23 -4.71
C GLN A 40 2.71 -3.03 -5.17
N LEU A 41 2.78 -3.30 -6.46
CA LEU A 41 3.99 -3.76 -7.13
C LEU A 41 4.68 -2.54 -7.74
N ARG A 42 5.88 -2.25 -7.28
CA ARG A 42 6.73 -1.21 -7.85
C ARG A 42 7.87 -1.83 -8.63
N ARG A 43 8.10 -1.34 -9.84
CA ARG A 43 9.21 -1.73 -10.70
C ARG A 43 10.18 -0.58 -10.84
N ARG A 44 11.47 -0.90 -10.77
CA ARG A 44 12.55 0.02 -11.11
C ARG A 44 12.73 0.02 -12.63
N ASP A 45 12.55 1.18 -13.23
CA ASP A 45 12.88 1.46 -14.62
C ASP A 45 13.95 2.57 -14.67
N GLY A 46 15.17 2.21 -15.05
CA GLY A 46 16.36 3.04 -14.87
C GLY A 46 16.54 3.48 -13.41
N ASP A 47 16.45 4.79 -13.17
CA ASP A 47 16.56 5.40 -11.84
C ASP A 47 15.20 5.78 -11.23
N LYS A 48 14.09 5.38 -11.85
CA LYS A 48 12.73 5.66 -11.38
C LYS A 48 12.06 4.41 -10.84
N TRP A 49 11.20 4.61 -9.85
CA TRP A 49 10.33 3.56 -9.31
C TRP A 49 8.88 3.84 -9.68
N GLU A 50 8.31 3.00 -10.52
CA GLU A 50 6.94 3.14 -11.01
C GLU A 50 6.02 2.11 -10.37
N THR A 51 4.76 2.49 -10.13
CA THR A 51 3.75 1.51 -9.70
C THR A 51 3.23 0.80 -10.94
N VAL A 52 3.60 -0.46 -11.13
CA VAL A 52 3.19 -1.27 -12.29
C VAL A 52 1.99 -2.16 -11.99
N GLY A 53 1.64 -2.29 -10.70
CA GLY A 53 0.43 -2.96 -10.26
C GLY A 53 -0.06 -2.37 -8.95
N ARG A 54 -1.38 -2.19 -8.81
CA ARG A 54 -2.00 -1.74 -7.57
C ARG A 54 -3.36 -2.40 -7.38
N LEU A 55 -3.57 -2.95 -6.20
CA LEU A 55 -4.87 -3.43 -5.74
C LEU A 55 -5.21 -2.73 -4.42
N ALA A 56 -6.46 -2.32 -4.28
CA ALA A 56 -7.01 -1.84 -3.02
C ALA A 56 -8.19 -2.73 -2.65
N VAL A 57 -8.08 -3.42 -1.51
CA VAL A 57 -9.14 -4.26 -0.96
C VAL A 57 -9.74 -3.53 0.22
N TYR A 58 -11.05 -3.31 0.16
CA TYR A 58 -11.82 -2.73 1.25
C TYR A 58 -12.37 -3.89 2.07
N ARG A 59 -12.07 -3.90 3.37
CA ARG A 59 -12.70 -4.83 4.31
C ARG A 59 -13.51 -4.07 5.33
N THR A 60 -14.73 -4.53 5.54
CA THR A 60 -15.54 -4.27 6.71
C THR A 60 -15.56 -5.55 7.56
N PRO A 61 -15.80 -5.45 8.88
CA PRO A 61 -16.05 -6.63 9.71
C PRO A 61 -17.14 -7.54 9.13
#